data_AF-A0A3D4XPU0-F1
#
_entry.id   AF-A0A3D4XPU0-F1
#
_cell.length_a   1.000
_cell.length_b   1.000
_cell.length_c   1.000
_cell.angle_alpha   90.00
_cell.angle_beta   90.00
_cell.angle_gamma   90.00
#
_symmetry.space_group_name_H-M   'P 1'
#
loop_
_entity.id
_entity.type
_entity.pdbx_description
1 polymer ?
#
loop_
_entity_poly.entity_id
_entity_poly.type
_entity_poly.pdbx_seq_one_letter_code
_entity_poly.pdbx_strand_id
1 'polypeptide(L)'
;ALQHESAQQLSLDAVKEVASKGNAMLQAANRSLSFQIDDTTKRVVVKIVDSKTGELVRQIPTVEMLDFMRRMKELEGNSGSLLQTKA
;
A
#
# COMPACT_ATOMS: atom_id res chain seq x y z
N ALA A 1 4.43 17.94 25.62
CA ALA A 1 3.30 17.05 25.28
C ALA A 1 3.17 16.99 23.77
N LEU A 2 3.75 15.96 23.14
CA LEU A 2 3.55 15.71 21.71
C LEU A 2 2.24 14.91 21.62
N GLN A 3 1.19 15.57 21.13
CA GLN A 3 -0.10 14.96 20.88
C GLN A 3 0.09 13.93 19.77
N HIS A 4 0.15 12.65 20.13
CA HIS A 4 -0.13 11.58 19.18
C HIS A 4 -1.63 11.66 18.89
N GLU A 5 -2.01 12.34 17.82
CA GLU A 5 -3.32 12.12 17.21
C GLU A 5 -3.43 10.62 16.98
N SER A 6 -4.43 10.02 17.62
CA SER A 6 -4.84 8.64 17.42
C SER A 6 -4.99 8.42 15.91
N ALA A 7 -3.98 7.84 15.29
CA ALA A 7 -4.11 7.25 13.97
C ALA A 7 -5.19 6.19 14.12
N GLN A 8 -6.44 6.57 13.85
CA GLN A 8 -7.51 5.63 13.61
C GLN A 8 -6.91 4.62 12.65
N GLN A 9 -6.69 3.40 13.14
CA GLN A 9 -6.28 2.30 12.28
C GLN A 9 -7.38 2.18 11.24
N LEU A 10 -7.19 2.84 10.09
CA LEU A 10 -8.07 2.68 8.95
C LEU A 10 -8.06 1.18 8.69
N SER A 11 -9.22 0.55 8.84
CA SER A 11 -9.34 -0.87 8.54
C SER A 11 -8.95 -1.08 7.08
N LEU A 12 -8.30 -2.21 6.78
CA LEU A 12 -7.94 -2.55 5.40
C LEU A 12 -9.15 -2.49 4.47
N ASP A 13 -10.34 -2.81 4.99
CA ASP A 13 -11.59 -2.75 4.25
C ASP A 13 -12.03 -1.31 3.96
N ALA A 14 -11.90 -0.39 4.93
CA ALA A 14 -12.13 1.03 4.68
C ALA A 14 -11.16 1.59 3.62
N VAL A 15 -9.89 1.18 3.66
CA VAL A 15 -8.89 1.57 2.66
C VAL A 15 -9.24 1.03 1.27
N LYS A 16 -9.67 -0.24 1.18
CA LYS A 16 -10.14 -0.86 -0.07
C LYS A 16 -11.34 -0.12 -0.65
N GLU A 17 -12.31 0.22 0.20
CA GLU A 17 -13.50 0.93 -0.22
C GLU A 17 -13.17 2.32 -0.79
N VAL A 18 -12.31 3.07 -0.11
CA VAL A 18 -11.86 4.39 -0.57
C VAL A 18 -11.06 4.29 -1.87
N ALA A 19 -10.15 3.32 -1.99
CA ALA A 19 -9.39 3.07 -3.21
C ALA A 19 -10.32 2.74 -4.40
N SER A 20 -11.34 1.92 -4.16
CA SER A 20 -12.35 1.56 -5.17
C SER A 20 -13.15 2.77 -5.64
N LYS A 21 -13.64 3.60 -4.70
CA LYS A 21 -14.34 4.86 -5.03
C LYS A 21 -13.44 5.81 -5.82
N GLY A 22 -12.17 5.94 -5.42
CA GLY A 22 -11.19 6.74 -6.14
C GLY A 22 -10.98 6.26 -7.57
N ASN A 23 -10.86 4.95 -7.79
CA ASN A 23 -10.73 4.36 -9.12
C ASN A 23 -11.94 4.66 -10.01
N ALA A 24 -13.16 4.55 -9.47
CA ALA A 24 -14.38 4.86 -10.22
C ALA A 24 -14.42 6.34 -10.66
N MET A 25 -14.02 7.26 -9.77
CA MET A 25 -13.95 8.69 -10.10
C MET A 25 -12.91 9.00 -11.19
N LEU A 26 -11.75 8.34 -11.14
CA LEU A 26 -10.68 8.54 -12.12
C LEU A 26 -11.02 7.98 -13.49
N GLN A 27 -11.72 6.83 -13.53
CA GLN A 27 -12.29 6.28 -14.76
C GLN A 27 -13.30 7.24 -15.37
N ALA A 28 -14.21 7.81 -14.56
CA ALA A 28 -15.16 8.82 -15.03
C ALA A 28 -14.47 10.09 -15.56
N ALA A 29 -13.32 10.46 -14.99
CA ALA A 29 -12.49 11.58 -15.45
C ALA A 29 -11.56 11.23 -16.63
N ASN A 30 -11.66 10.01 -17.19
CA ASN A 30 -10.79 9.47 -18.23
C ASN A 30 -9.30 9.63 -17.92
N ARG A 31 -8.92 9.48 -16.63
CA ARG A 31 -7.55 9.57 -16.16
C ARG A 31 -6.95 8.19 -15.98
N SER A 32 -5.71 8.03 -16.43
CA SER A 32 -4.96 6.78 -16.36
C SER A 32 -4.26 6.60 -15.01
N LEU A 33 -5.04 6.66 -13.93
CA LEU A 33 -4.56 6.51 -12.56
C LEU A 33 -5.35 5.43 -11.85
N SER A 34 -4.65 4.56 -11.12
CA SER A 34 -5.24 3.44 -10.39
C SER A 34 -4.67 3.33 -8.99
N PHE A 35 -5.55 3.15 -8.02
CA PHE A 35 -5.25 2.80 -6.65
C PHE A 35 -5.29 1.27 -6.51
N GLN A 36 -4.24 0.70 -5.95
CA GLN A 36 -4.12 -0.71 -5.58
C GLN A 36 -3.70 -0.79 -4.12
N ILE A 37 -3.93 -1.93 -3.47
CA ILE A 37 -3.41 -2.20 -2.13
C ILE A 37 -2.45 -3.37 -2.26
N ASP A 38 -1.25 -3.21 -1.73
CA ASP A 38 -0.27 -4.28 -1.71
C ASP A 38 -0.61 -5.25 -0.58
N ASP A 39 -0.84 -6.52 -0.91
CA ASP A 39 -1.28 -7.51 0.07
C ASP A 39 -0.21 -7.89 1.07
N THR A 40 1.06 -7.75 0.69
CA THR A 40 2.20 -8.04 1.57
C THR A 40 2.31 -6.95 2.61
N THR A 41 2.48 -5.69 2.19
CA THR A 41 2.68 -4.55 3.10
C THR A 41 1.39 -4.05 3.74
N LYS A 42 0.22 -4.39 3.18
CA LYS A 42 -1.11 -3.87 3.57
C LYS A 42 -1.18 -2.34 3.45
N ARG A 43 -0.43 -1.78 2.49
CA ARG A 43 -0.38 -0.34 2.21
C ARG A 43 -0.99 -0.02 0.85
N VAL A 44 -1.50 1.20 0.71
CA VAL A 44 -1.98 1.72 -0.58
C VAL A 44 -0.80 1.97 -1.50
N VAL A 45 -0.94 1.50 -2.73
CA VAL A 45 -0.03 1.70 -3.85
C VAL A 45 -0.81 2.41 -4.95
N VAL A 46 -0.40 3.63 -5.26
CA VAL A 46 -0.94 4.40 -6.38
C VAL A 46 -0.09 4.12 -7.61
N LYS A 47 -0.70 3.70 -8.72
CA LYS A 47 -0.05 3.48 -10.01
C LYS A 47 -0.64 4.41 -11.06
N ILE A 48 0.23 5.11 -11.77
CA ILE A 48 -0.09 5.95 -12.91
C ILE A 48 0.37 5.19 -14.14
N VAL A 49 -0.56 4.85 -15.03
CA VAL A 49 -0.29 4.15 -16.28
C VAL A 49 -0.50 5.11 -17.45
N ASP A 50 0.19 4.91 -18.57
CA ASP A 50 -0.10 5.64 -19.80
C ASP A 50 -1.37 5.05 -20.43
N SER A 51 -2.34 5.89 -20.81
CA SER A 51 -3.62 5.44 -21.39
C SER A 51 -3.47 4.80 -22.76
N LYS A 52 -2.43 5.18 -23.50
CA LYS A 52 -2.21 4.78 -24.90
C LYS A 52 -1.38 3.51 -24.97
N THR A 53 -0.34 3.40 -24.13
CA THR A 53 0.58 2.26 -24.17
C THR A 53 0.32 1.22 -23.08
N GLY A 54 -0.37 1.60 -22.00
CA GLY A 54 -0.56 0.74 -20.83
C GLY A 54 0.68 0.63 -19.94
N GLU A 55 1.73 1.40 -20.23
CA GLU A 55 2.99 1.34 -19.48
C GLU A 55 2.87 2.06 -18.13
N LEU A 56 3.53 1.52 -17.09
CA LEU A 56 3.61 2.17 -15.79
C LEU A 56 4.51 3.41 -15.88
N VAL A 57 3.90 4.59 -15.77
CA VAL A 57 4.61 5.87 -15.77
C VAL A 57 5.19 6.15 -14.39
N ARG A 58 4.38 5.98 -13.33
CA ARG A 58 4.79 6.28 -11.94
C ARG A 58 4.07 5.43 -10.91
N GLN A 59 4.72 5.21 -9.77
CA GLN A 59 4.13 4.56 -8.60
C GLN A 59 4.44 5.33 -7.32
N ILE A 60 3.47 5.41 -6.40
CA ILE A 60 3.65 5.95 -5.04
C ILE A 60 3.12 4.90 -4.05
N PRO A 61 3.95 4.39 -3.12
CA PRO A 61 5.41 4.56 -3.03
C PRO A 61 6.13 3.99 -4.27
N THR A 62 7.38 4.41 -4.50
CA THR A 62 8.18 3.86 -5.63
C THR A 62 8.37 2.36 -5.47
N VAL A 63 8.72 1.67 -6.56
CA VAL A 63 8.89 0.22 -6.56
C VAL A 63 9.94 -0.22 -5.55
N GLU A 64 11.06 0.49 -5.48
CA GLU A 64 12.17 0.21 -4.58
C GLU A 64 11.75 0.38 -3.12
N MET A 65 10.96 1.42 -2.82
CA MET A 65 10.42 1.63 -1.47
C MET A 65 9.39 0.55 -1.11
N LEU A 66 8.54 0.14 -2.07
CA LEU A 66 7.59 -0.94 -1.84
C LEU A 66 8.30 -2.25 -1.53
N ASP A 67 9.34 -2.59 -2.29
CA ASP A 67 10.14 -3.79 -2.08
C ASP A 67 10.92 -3.73 -0.76
N PHE A 68 11.45 -2.56 -0.40
CA PHE A 68 12.06 -2.34 0.91
C PHE A 68 11.06 -2.61 2.04
N MET A 69 9.83 -2.06 1.95
CA MET A 69 8.77 -2.29 2.93
C MET A 69 8.35 -3.77 3.02
N ARG A 70 8.30 -4.49 1.90
CA ARG A 70 8.01 -5.94 1.88
C ARG A 70 9.07 -6.71 2.65
N ARG A 71 10.34 -6.47 2.35
CA ARG A 71 11.48 -7.12 3.04
C ARG A 71 11.51 -6.81 4.53
N MET A 72 11.24 -5.55 4.93
CA MET A 72 11.14 -5.21 6.36
C MET A 72 10.06 -6.03 7.06
N LYS A 73 8.88 -6.18 6.45
CA LYS A 73 7.78 -6.93 7.04
C LYS A 73 8.07 -8.43 7.15
N GLU A 74 8.81 -8.99 6.19
CA GLU A 74 9.30 -10.38 6.26
C GLU A 74 10.28 -10.59 7.43
N LEU A 75 11.18 -9.64 7.67
CA LEU A 75 12.13 -9.67 8.79
C LEU A 75 11.44 -9.56 10.15
N GLU A 76 10.42 -8.70 10.27
CA GLU A 76 9.59 -8.57 11.47
C GLU A 76 8.85 -9.89 11.76
N GLY A 77 8.30 -10.54 10.73
CA GLY A 77 7.64 -11.84 10.85
C GLY A 77 8.57 -12.97 11.30
N ASN A 78 9.85 -12.95 10.89
CA ASN A 78 10.83 -13.99 11.24
C ASN A 78 11.44 -13.81 12.65
N SER A 79 11.38 -12.59 13.20
CA SER A 79 11.88 -12.28 14.55
C SER A 79 10.96 -12.80 15.67
N GLY A 80 9.69 -13.11 15.36
CA GLY A 80 8.75 -13.73 16.29
C GLY A 80 8.97 -15.23 16.52
N SER A 81 9.73 -15.89 15.64
CA SER A 81 10.03 -17.34 15.75
C SER A 81 11.26 -17.64 16.62
N LEU A 82 12.13 -16.65 16.85
CA LEU A 82 13.40 -16.84 17.55
C LEU A 82 13.34 -16.69 19.08
N LEU A 83 12.16 -16.40 19.64
CA LEU A 83 11.97 -16.27 21.10
C LEU A 83 11.36 -17.51 21.77
N GLN A 84 11.11 -18.61 21.03
CA GLN A 84 10.58 -19.85 21.61
C GLN A 84 11.56 -21.02 21.56
N THR A 85 12.86 -20.77 21.42
CA THR A 85 13.86 -21.83 21.66
C THR A 85 14.42 -21.69 23.07
N LYS A 86 13.79 -22.47 23.98
CA LYS A 86 14.25 -22.83 25.34
C LYS A 86 14.04 -21.80 26.46
N ALA A 87 13.04 -22.07 27.29
CA ALA A 87 13.18 -22.16 28.74
C ALA A 87 12.37 -23.39 29.22
#